data_AF-G5QXN6-F1
#
_entry.id   AF-G5QXN6-F1
#
_cell.length_a   1.000
_cell.length_b   1.000
_cell.length_c   1.000
_cell.angle_alpha   90.00
_cell.angle_beta   90.00
_cell.angle_gamma   90.00
#
_symmetry.space_group_name_H-M   'P 1'
#
loop_
_entity.id
_entity.type
_entity.pdbx_description
1 polymer ?
#
loop_
_entity_poly.entity_id
_entity_poly.type
_entity_poly.pdbx_seq_one_letter_code
_entity_poly.pdbx_strand_id
1 'polypeptide(L)'
;ALRQWMRENSIQFKMQQNEPEDHFGSLLLMAAWLAEQRRHSECEQLLAWHLFPWSSRFLGVFIENAGHPFYLALGKLASLTLAKWQTMLSINTKNLPLHR
;
A
#
# COMPACT_ATOMS: atom_id res chain seq x y z
N ALA A 1 0.33 14.35 -2.48
CA ALA A 1 0.48 13.44 -3.64
C ALA A 1 -0.72 12.51 -3.76
N LEU A 2 -0.96 11.59 -2.82
CA LEU A 2 -2.07 10.61 -2.89
C LEU A 2 -3.46 11.26 -3.09
N ARG A 3 -3.85 12.23 -2.25
CA ARG A 3 -5.11 12.99 -2.40
C ARG A 3 -5.32 13.64 -3.76
N GLN A 4 -4.23 14.06 -4.39
CA GLN A 4 -4.30 14.70 -5.70
C GLN A 4 -4.52 13.64 -6.78
N TRP A 5 -3.73 12.57 -6.76
CA TRP A 5 -3.90 11.42 -7.65
C TRP A 5 -5.31 10.82 -7.55
N MET A 6 -5.87 10.68 -6.34
CA MET A 6 -7.24 10.20 -6.15
C MET A 6 -8.29 11.13 -6.79
N ARG A 7 -8.10 12.45 -6.67
CA ARG A 7 -8.99 13.44 -7.28
C ARG A 7 -8.92 13.41 -8.81
N GLU A 8 -7.72 13.33 -9.37
CA GLU A 8 -7.48 13.25 -10.82
C GLU A 8 -8.08 11.97 -11.42
N ASN A 9 -8.05 10.86 -10.69
CA ASN A 9 -8.61 9.58 -11.12
C ASN A 9 -10.08 9.38 -10.68
N SER A 10 -10.76 10.41 -10.17
CA SER A 10 -12.16 10.32 -9.71
C SER A 10 -12.41 9.17 -8.71
N ILE A 11 -11.45 8.89 -7.83
CA ILE A 11 -11.55 7.84 -6.81
C ILE A 11 -12.25 8.42 -5.58
N GLN A 12 -13.51 8.05 -5.39
CA GLN A 12 -14.29 8.41 -4.20
C GLN A 12 -14.23 7.30 -3.14
N PHE A 13 -13.00 6.97 -2.71
CA PHE A 13 -12.79 6.03 -1.62
C PHE A 13 -12.78 6.80 -0.30
N LYS A 14 -13.91 6.83 0.42
CA LYS A 14 -14.03 7.48 1.73
C LYS A 14 -13.90 6.44 2.84
N MET A 15 -12.79 6.49 3.57
CA MET A 15 -12.67 5.87 4.90
C MET A 15 -13.30 6.81 5.95
N GLN A 16 -13.55 6.30 7.16
CA GLN A 16 -14.16 7.06 8.26
C GLN A 16 -13.50 8.44 8.45
N GLN A 17 -14.33 9.45 8.77
CA GLN A 17 -13.86 10.81 9.01
C GLN A 17 -12.77 10.81 10.10
N ASN A 18 -11.58 11.31 9.74
CA ASN A 18 -10.38 11.58 10.57
C ASN A 18 -9.19 10.61 10.46
N GLU A 19 -9.23 9.55 9.65
CA GLU A 19 -8.01 8.78 9.38
C GLU A 19 -7.19 9.35 8.21
N PRO A 20 -5.84 9.34 8.31
CA PRO A 20 -4.97 9.59 7.16
C PRO A 20 -5.20 8.55 6.06
N GLU A 21 -5.39 8.98 4.82
CA GLU A 21 -5.67 8.07 3.69
C GLU A 21 -4.44 7.25 3.27
N ASP A 22 -3.25 7.62 3.74
CA ASP A 22 -1.99 6.92 3.56
C ASP A 22 -1.74 5.84 4.63
N HIS A 23 -2.73 5.53 5.45
CA HIS A 23 -2.69 4.37 6.33
C HIS A 23 -2.53 3.07 5.51
N PHE A 24 -1.59 2.23 5.93
CA PHE A 24 -1.21 1.00 5.19
C PHE A 24 -2.41 0.11 4.86
N GLY A 25 -3.28 -0.15 5.84
CA GLY A 25 -4.49 -0.95 5.63
C GLY A 25 -5.48 -0.30 4.66
N SER A 26 -5.62 1.02 4.72
CA SER A 26 -6.54 1.78 3.86
C SER A 26 -6.10 1.75 2.39
N LEU A 27 -4.80 1.82 2.14
CA LEU A 27 -4.23 1.65 0.80
C LEU A 27 -4.46 0.24 0.24
N LEU A 28 -4.31 -0.80 1.08
CA LEU A 28 -4.60 -2.18 0.66
C LEU A 28 -6.09 -2.37 0.32
N LEU A 29 -6.99 -1.80 1.12
CA LEU A 29 -8.43 -1.85 0.84
C LEU A 29 -8.78 -1.09 -0.45
N MET A 30 -8.16 0.07 -0.69
CA MET A 30 -8.35 0.81 -1.94
C MET A 30 -7.79 0.04 -3.15
N ALA A 31 -6.66 -0.65 -3.01
CA ALA A 31 -6.11 -1.50 -4.06
C ALA A 31 -7.07 -2.66 -4.40
N ALA A 32 -7.64 -3.31 -3.38
CA ALA A 32 -8.65 -4.35 -3.56
C ALA A 32 -9.89 -3.80 -4.27
N TRP A 33 -10.40 -2.64 -3.83
CA TRP A 33 -11.55 -1.99 -4.46
C TRP A 33 -11.27 -1.63 -5.93
N LEU A 34 -10.10 -1.06 -6.26
CA LEU A 34 -9.73 -0.76 -7.64
C LEU A 34 -9.68 -2.03 -8.51
N ALA A 35 -9.14 -3.13 -7.97
CA ALA A 35 -9.11 -4.42 -8.66
C ALA A 35 -10.52 -4.98 -8.92
N GLU A 36 -11.43 -4.89 -7.94
CA GLU A 36 -12.83 -5.31 -8.08
C GLU A 36 -13.57 -4.50 -9.15
N GLN A 37 -13.29 -3.20 -9.24
CA GLN A 37 -13.86 -2.33 -10.28
C GLN A 37 -13.16 -2.46 -11.64
N ARG A 38 -12.23 -3.42 -11.80
CA ARG A 38 -11.41 -3.64 -13.01
C ARG A 38 -10.56 -2.44 -13.43
N ARG A 39 -10.23 -1.57 -12.47
CA ARG A 39 -9.37 -0.39 -12.65
C ARG A 39 -7.90 -0.77 -12.44
N HIS A 40 -7.41 -1.68 -13.27
CA HIS A 40 -6.10 -2.32 -13.09
C HIS A 40 -4.94 -1.31 -13.21
N SER A 41 -5.02 -0.36 -14.14
CA SER A 41 -4.01 0.68 -14.33
C SER A 41 -3.86 1.57 -13.08
N GLU A 42 -4.97 1.99 -12.49
CA GLU A 42 -4.97 2.79 -11.27
C GLU A 42 -4.53 1.97 -10.05
N CYS A 43 -4.87 0.68 -10.01
CA CYS A 43 -4.38 -0.24 -8.97
C CYS A 43 -2.84 -0.35 -9.01
N GLU A 44 -2.26 -0.55 -10.20
CA GLU A 44 -0.81 -0.59 -10.37
C GLU A 44 -0.14 0.74 -9.99
N GLN A 45 -0.72 1.87 -10.41
CA GLN A 45 -0.22 3.20 -10.02
C GLN A 45 -0.26 3.42 -8.51
N LEU A 46 -1.36 3.01 -7.86
CA LEU A 46 -1.50 3.11 -6.41
C LEU A 46 -0.39 2.33 -5.70
N LEU A 47 -0.17 1.07 -6.11
CA LEU A 47 0.88 0.23 -5.56
C LEU A 47 2.27 0.83 -5.82
N ALA A 48 2.55 1.24 -7.05
CA ALA A 48 3.85 1.75 -7.50
C ALA A 48 4.27 3.06 -6.83
N TRP A 49 3.32 3.99 -6.69
CA TRP A 49 3.61 5.38 -6.33
C TRP A 49 3.25 5.71 -4.89
N HIS A 50 2.31 4.98 -4.30
CA HIS A 50 1.73 5.34 -3.02
C HIS A 50 1.87 4.28 -1.94
N LEU A 51 2.19 3.02 -2.27
CA LEU A 51 2.41 1.97 -1.27
C LEU A 51 3.86 1.47 -1.25
N PHE A 52 4.33 0.88 -2.34
CA PHE A 52 5.65 0.25 -2.41
C PHE A 52 6.85 1.12 -2.06
N PRO A 53 6.86 2.45 -2.32
CA PRO A 53 8.03 3.26 -1.98
C PRO A 53 8.40 3.24 -0.50
N TRP A 54 7.45 2.93 0.41
CA TRP A 54 7.68 2.93 1.85
C TRP A 54 7.20 1.66 2.56
N SER A 55 6.35 0.84 1.93
CA SER A 55 5.74 -0.32 2.58
C SER A 55 6.75 -1.36 3.07
N SER A 56 7.85 -1.57 2.33
CA SER A 56 8.91 -2.50 2.74
C SER A 56 9.59 -2.05 4.03
N ARG A 57 9.90 -0.74 4.14
CA ARG A 57 10.47 -0.16 5.36
C ARG A 57 9.50 -0.23 6.53
N PHE A 58 8.23 0.13 6.30
CA PHE A 58 7.17 0.01 7.30
C PHE A 58 7.05 -1.43 7.83
N LEU A 59 6.97 -2.42 6.93
CA LEU A 59 6.84 -3.82 7.32
C LEU A 59 8.09 -4.35 8.03
N GLY A 60 9.29 -3.92 7.64
CA GLY A 60 10.52 -4.27 8.35
C GLY A 60 10.49 -3.84 9.82
N VAL A 61 10.22 -2.56 10.08
CA VAL A 61 10.11 -2.02 11.44
C VAL A 61 8.94 -2.65 12.20
N PHE A 62 7.81 -2.87 11.53
CA PHE A 62 6.63 -3.51 12.12
C PHE A 62 6.93 -4.95 12.58
N ILE A 63 7.60 -5.75 11.75
CA ILE A 63 7.97 -7.13 12.11
C ILE A 63 8.97 -7.16 13.26
N GLU A 64 9.99 -6.29 13.23
CA GLU A 64 11.01 -6.19 14.28
C GLU A 64 10.41 -5.81 15.65
N ASN A 65 9.38 -4.96 15.66
CA ASN A 65 8.78 -4.41 16.87
C ASN A 65 7.38 -4.96 17.18
N ALA A 66 6.93 -6.03 16.51
CA ALA A 66 5.55 -6.51 16.60
C ALA A 66 5.11 -6.91 18.02
N GLY A 67 6.04 -7.33 18.89
CA GLY A 67 5.79 -7.66 20.30
C GLY A 67 4.86 -8.85 20.56
N HIS A 68 4.20 -9.39 19.53
CA HIS A 68 3.23 -10.47 19.63
C HIS A 68 3.31 -11.40 18.40
N PRO A 69 3.31 -12.75 18.57
CA PRO A 69 3.49 -13.71 17.47
C PRO A 69 2.48 -13.56 16.33
N PHE A 70 1.24 -13.21 16.64
CA PHE A 70 0.20 -12.96 15.63
C PHE A 70 0.58 -11.82 14.67
N TYR A 71 0.96 -10.66 15.21
CA TYR A 71 1.32 -9.50 14.39
C TYR A 71 2.65 -9.70 13.66
N LEU A 72 3.57 -10.46 14.24
CA LEU A 72 4.78 -10.89 13.55
C LEU A 72 4.46 -11.75 12.32
N ALA A 73 3.57 -12.74 12.46
CA ALA A 73 3.13 -13.57 11.35
C ALA A 73 2.38 -12.75 10.29
N LEU A 74 1.51 -11.84 10.72
CA LEU A 74 0.78 -10.92 9.83
C LEU A 74 1.74 -10.05 9.01
N GLY A 75 2.73 -9.44 9.64
CA GLY A 75 3.72 -8.60 8.97
C GLY A 75 4.53 -9.39 7.94
N LYS A 76 4.97 -10.60 8.29
CA LYS A 76 5.68 -11.50 7.35
C LYS A 76 4.80 -11.88 6.16
N LEU A 77 3.54 -12.25 6.41
CA LEU A 77 2.60 -12.59 5.34
C LEU A 77 2.41 -11.40 4.39
N ALA A 78 2.14 -10.21 4.93
CA ALA A 78 1.98 -8.99 4.12
C ALA A 78 3.24 -8.70 3.29
N SER A 79 4.43 -8.85 3.88
CA SER A 79 5.70 -8.62 3.19
C SER A 79 5.90 -9.58 2.02
N LEU A 80 5.62 -10.87 2.21
CA LEU A 80 5.74 -11.88 1.15
C LEU A 80 4.73 -11.65 0.03
N THR A 81 3.48 -11.31 0.38
CA THR A 81 2.42 -11.03 -0.59
C THR A 81 2.76 -9.80 -1.45
N LEU A 82 3.18 -8.69 -0.84
CA LEU A 82 3.53 -7.47 -1.55
C LEU A 82 4.76 -7.65 -2.45
N ALA A 83 5.78 -8.37 -1.99
CA ALA A 83 6.94 -8.70 -2.81
C ALA A 83 6.55 -9.55 -4.04
N LYS A 84 5.61 -10.49 -3.86
CA LYS A 84 5.09 -11.29 -4.98
C LYS A 84 4.31 -10.43 -5.98
N TRP A 85 3.53 -9.46 -5.52
CA TRP A 85 2.81 -8.54 -6.40
C TRP A 85 3.77 -7.63 -7.17
N GLN A 86 4.77 -7.07 -6.51
CA GLN A 86 5.77 -6.20 -7.15
C GLN A 86 6.50 -6.93 -8.30
N THR A 87 6.86 -8.20 -8.09
CA THR A 87 7.51 -9.03 -9.12
C THR A 87 6.55 -9.45 -10.24
N MET A 88 5.33 -9.89 -9.90
CA MET A 88 4.36 -10.38 -10.89
C MET A 88 3.84 -9.27 -11.81
N LEU A 89 3.62 -8.08 -11.27
CA LEU A 89 3.08 -6.93 -12.01
C LEU A 89 4.17 -6.07 -12.68
N SER A 90 5.45 -6.46 -12.57
CA SER A 90 6.59 -5.69 -13.09
C SER A 90 6.56 -4.21 -12.69
N ILE A 91 6.08 -3.92 -11.47
CA ILE A 91 5.82 -2.55 -11.03
C ILE A 91 7.14 -1.84 -10.76
N ASN A 92 7.38 -0.76 -11.52
CA ASN A 92 8.53 0.11 -11.33
C ASN A 92 8.22 1.12 -10.21
N THR A 93 8.80 0.86 -9.03
CA THR A 93 8.55 1.64 -7.82
C THR A 93 9.19 3.02 -7.92
N LYS A 94 8.44 4.06 -7.54
CA LYS A 94 8.99 5.42 -7.49
C LYS A 94 10.04 5.50 -6.37
N ASN A 95 11.27 5.87 -6.72
CA ASN A 95 12.34 6.03 -5.74
C ASN A 95 12.06 7.30 -4.90
N LEU A 96 11.80 7.12 -3.61
CA LEU A 96 11.48 8.20 -2.66
C LEU A 96 12.46 8.11 -1.48
N PRO A 97 13.08 9.23 -1.06
CA PRO A 97 13.95 9.20 0.10
C PRO A 97 13.14 8.85 1.35
N LEU A 98 13.55 7.79 2.04
CA LEU A 98 12.97 7.39 3.31
C LEU A 98 13.72 8.07 4.45
N HIS A 99 13.00 8.84 5.27
CA HIS A 99 13.60 9.62 6.36
C HIS A 99 13.56 8.89 7.71
N ARG A 100 12.99 7.68 7.77
CA ARG A 100 12.89 6.84 8.98
C ARG A 100 13.01 5.37 8.64
#